data_AF-A0A3N2LZ70-F1
#
_entry.id   AF-A0A3N2LZ70-F1
#
_cell.length_a   1.000
_cell.length_b   1.000
_cell.length_c   1.000
_cell.angle_alpha   90.00
_cell.angle_beta   90.00
_cell.angle_gamma   90.00
#
_symmetry.space_group_name_H-M   'P 1'
#
loop_
_entity.id
_entity.type
_entity.pdbx_description
1 polymer ?
#
loop_
_entity_poly.entity_id
_entity_poly.type
_entity_poly.pdbx_seq_one_letter_code
_entity_poly.pdbx_strand_id
1 'polypeptide(L)'
;MSILYQTLEDCDNVDYVEANGPFPGNVRNPWLGKGYYYWDTFVNSAHFWGRVSYLNAGKRYLIAQSEVSLPSDKVLNLLEPKDLTLFSAWRYEYAQTFPNSKVTIERVLTHAEDIMGTKFPYIAIRAEFRECVNIRDFQDRIYPNGKAYLDLKPPIQICIKDKNVIGKNNFKVIYPECYIDNSLMAYNI
;
A
#
# COMPACT_ATOMS: atom_id res chain seq x y z
N MET A 1 11.68 -9.29 -5.42
CA MET A 1 10.77 -8.62 -6.36
C MET A 1 9.36 -8.87 -5.89
N SER A 2 8.56 -7.82 -5.76
CA SER A 2 7.18 -7.87 -5.27
C SER A 2 6.26 -7.23 -6.30
N ILE A 3 5.10 -7.83 -6.51
CA ILE A 3 4.04 -7.25 -7.35
C ILE A 3 3.17 -6.36 -6.47
N LEU A 4 3.05 -5.10 -6.86
CA LEU A 4 2.35 -4.06 -6.13
C LEU A 4 1.23 -3.47 -6.99
N TYR A 5 0.09 -3.16 -6.38
CA TYR A 5 -1.09 -2.63 -7.07
C TYR A 5 -1.51 -1.26 -6.54
N GLN A 6 -1.69 -0.27 -7.42
CA GLN A 6 -2.26 1.02 -7.08
C GLN A 6 -3.63 1.18 -7.72
N THR A 7 -4.64 1.48 -6.90
CA THR A 7 -6.01 1.77 -7.34
C THR A 7 -6.18 3.27 -7.54
N LEU A 8 -6.73 3.67 -8.68
CA LEU A 8 -6.96 5.07 -9.04
C LEU A 8 -8.38 5.27 -9.58
N GLU A 9 -8.85 6.52 -9.61
CA GLU A 9 -10.07 6.88 -10.33
C GLU A 9 -9.84 6.66 -11.83
N ASP A 10 -10.81 6.05 -12.50
CA ASP A 10 -10.78 5.90 -13.96
C ASP A 10 -11.42 7.12 -14.62
N CYS A 11 -10.56 7.99 -15.14
CA CYS A 11 -10.88 9.20 -15.88
C CYS A 11 -10.72 9.02 -17.40
N ASP A 12 -10.73 7.78 -17.90
CA ASP A 12 -10.56 7.44 -19.33
C ASP A 12 -9.24 7.95 -19.93
N ASN A 13 -8.16 7.88 -19.17
CA ASN A 13 -6.86 8.47 -19.50
C ASN A 13 -5.69 7.49 -19.26
N VAL A 14 -5.84 6.23 -19.68
CA VAL A 14 -4.88 5.15 -19.41
C VAL A 14 -3.46 5.47 -19.87
N ASP A 15 -3.28 6.00 -21.07
CA ASP A 15 -1.95 6.39 -21.57
C ASP A 15 -1.26 7.39 -20.65
N TYR A 16 -2.01 8.36 -20.11
CA TYR A 16 -1.49 9.31 -19.14
C TYR A 16 -1.13 8.63 -17.83
N VAL A 17 -1.99 7.74 -17.33
CA VAL A 17 -1.78 7.00 -16.08
C VAL A 17 -0.51 6.15 -16.16
N GLU A 18 -0.30 5.41 -17.24
CA GLU A 18 0.91 4.59 -17.42
C GLU A 18 2.18 5.44 -17.59
N ALA A 19 2.09 6.56 -18.31
CA ALA A 19 3.25 7.42 -18.56
C ALA A 19 3.69 8.23 -17.34
N ASN A 20 2.76 8.54 -16.42
CA ASN A 20 3.00 9.47 -15.31
C ASN A 20 2.92 8.83 -13.92
N GLY A 21 2.37 7.62 -13.83
CA GLY A 21 2.26 6.89 -12.58
C GLY A 21 3.62 6.37 -12.06
N PRO A 22 3.68 5.96 -10.78
CA PRO A 22 2.58 5.99 -9.81
C PRO A 22 2.27 7.39 -9.30
N PHE A 23 1.06 7.55 -8.77
CA PHE A 23 0.60 8.81 -8.18
C PHE A 23 0.74 8.79 -6.66
N PRO A 24 1.06 9.93 -6.03
CA PRO A 24 1.14 10.02 -4.58
C PRO A 24 -0.23 9.74 -3.94
N GLY A 25 -0.22 9.09 -2.78
CA GLY A 25 -1.44 8.82 -2.00
C GLY A 25 -2.07 10.11 -1.45
N ASN A 26 -3.28 9.97 -0.88
CA ASN A 26 -4.01 11.11 -0.33
C ASN A 26 -3.21 11.82 0.77
N VAL A 27 -2.82 13.06 0.48
CA VAL A 27 -2.01 13.91 1.37
C VAL A 27 -2.76 14.40 2.61
N ARG A 28 -4.09 14.32 2.65
CA ARG A 28 -4.88 14.86 3.77
C ARG A 28 -4.81 14.01 5.03
N ASN A 29 -4.72 12.68 4.89
CA ASN A 29 -4.69 11.74 6.03
C ASN A 29 -3.87 10.47 5.69
N PRO A 30 -2.57 10.59 5.39
CA PRO A 30 -1.74 9.42 5.12
C PRO A 30 -1.48 8.63 6.42
N TRP A 31 -1.77 7.33 6.46
CA TRP A 31 -1.59 6.56 7.70
C TRP A 31 -0.16 6.03 7.90
N LEU A 32 0.59 5.80 6.82
CA LEU A 32 2.02 5.42 6.82
C LEU A 32 2.95 6.59 6.41
N GLY A 33 2.43 7.83 6.42
CA GLY A 33 3.18 9.01 5.97
C GLY A 33 3.11 9.26 4.47
N LYS A 34 3.82 10.29 4.01
CA LYS A 34 3.78 10.76 2.62
C LYS A 34 4.51 9.80 1.68
N GLY A 35 3.90 9.49 0.54
CA GLY A 35 4.49 8.62 -0.47
C GLY A 35 3.47 8.06 -1.46
N TYR A 36 3.88 7.00 -2.14
CA TYR A 36 3.14 6.26 -3.15
C TYR A 36 2.58 4.99 -2.50
N TYR A 37 1.27 4.92 -2.38
CA TYR A 37 0.58 3.82 -1.71
C TYR A 37 0.23 2.73 -2.70
N TYR A 38 0.55 1.50 -2.31
CA TYR A 38 0.22 0.29 -3.02
C TYR A 38 -0.38 -0.74 -2.08
N TRP A 39 -1.23 -1.61 -2.65
CA TRP A 39 -1.58 -2.91 -2.09
C TRP A 39 -0.49 -3.91 -2.48
N ASP A 40 -0.03 -4.67 -1.50
CA ASP A 40 1.04 -5.64 -1.68
C ASP A 40 0.47 -7.03 -1.93
N THR A 41 0.99 -7.72 -2.96
CA THR A 41 0.79 -9.14 -3.28
C THR A 41 -0.62 -9.49 -3.78
N PHE A 42 -1.69 -9.11 -3.08
CA PHE A 42 -3.05 -9.51 -3.42
C PHE A 42 -3.84 -8.39 -4.09
N VAL A 43 -4.13 -8.55 -5.39
CA VAL A 43 -4.95 -7.60 -6.18
C VAL A 43 -6.36 -7.41 -5.59
N ASN A 44 -6.86 -8.40 -4.83
CA ASN A 44 -8.16 -8.32 -4.15
C ASN A 44 -8.29 -7.08 -3.27
N SER A 45 -7.23 -6.68 -2.56
CA SER A 45 -7.27 -5.47 -1.73
C SER A 45 -7.37 -4.20 -2.58
N ALA A 46 -6.75 -4.19 -3.77
CA ALA A 46 -6.89 -3.09 -4.73
C ALA A 46 -8.30 -2.98 -5.31
N HIS A 47 -8.95 -4.10 -5.62
CA HIS A 47 -10.36 -4.11 -6.02
C HIS A 47 -11.30 -3.70 -4.88
N PHE A 48 -11.06 -4.18 -3.66
CA PHE A 48 -11.83 -3.75 -2.49
C PHE A 48 -11.76 -2.22 -2.35
N TRP A 49 -10.55 -1.66 -2.44
CA TRP A 49 -10.36 -0.21 -2.39
C TRP A 49 -11.07 0.52 -3.54
N GLY A 50 -11.03 -0.06 -4.74
CA GLY A 50 -11.74 0.44 -5.92
C GLY A 50 -13.25 0.56 -5.66
N ARG A 51 -13.82 -0.49 -5.07
CA ARG A 51 -15.23 -0.55 -4.72
C ARG A 51 -15.61 0.50 -3.66
N VAL A 52 -14.89 0.54 -2.55
CA VAL A 52 -15.28 1.42 -1.42
C VAL A 52 -14.94 2.89 -1.65
N SER A 53 -13.91 3.19 -2.46
CA SER A 53 -13.45 4.57 -2.69
C SER A 53 -14.03 5.22 -3.94
N TYR A 54 -14.38 4.44 -4.97
CA TYR A 54 -14.85 4.98 -6.25
C TYR A 54 -16.25 4.49 -6.61
N LEU A 55 -16.50 3.17 -6.66
CA LEU A 55 -17.81 2.65 -7.08
C LEU A 55 -18.95 3.13 -6.16
N ASN A 56 -18.75 3.10 -4.85
CA ASN A 56 -19.74 3.58 -3.88
C ASN A 56 -20.07 5.07 -4.03
N ALA A 57 -19.17 5.84 -4.66
CA ALA A 57 -19.36 7.26 -4.97
C ALA A 57 -19.87 7.49 -6.41
N GLY A 58 -20.26 6.45 -7.14
CA GLY A 58 -20.73 6.54 -8.52
C GLY A 58 -19.62 6.77 -9.55
N LYS A 59 -18.36 6.51 -9.20
CA LYS A 59 -17.18 6.70 -10.06
C LYS A 59 -16.64 5.36 -10.55
N ARG A 60 -15.89 5.37 -11.65
CA ARG A 60 -15.12 4.21 -12.12
C ARG A 60 -13.73 4.19 -11.48
N TYR A 61 -13.06 3.04 -11.53
CA TYR A 61 -11.69 2.90 -11.05
C TYR A 61 -10.88 2.00 -11.99
N LEU A 62 -9.57 2.20 -11.96
CA LEU A 62 -8.59 1.35 -12.61
C LEU A 62 -7.58 0.84 -11.58
N ILE A 63 -6.88 -0.23 -11.91
CA ILE A 63 -5.77 -0.76 -11.11
C ILE A 63 -4.54 -0.83 -12.01
N ALA A 64 -3.44 -0.26 -11.53
CA ALA A 64 -2.14 -0.39 -12.15
C ALA A 64 -1.20 -1.24 -11.29
N GLN A 65 -0.34 -2.00 -11.97
CA GLN A 65 0.65 -2.90 -11.39
C GLN A 65 2.06 -2.35 -11.57
N SER A 66 2.90 -2.58 -10.56
CA SER A 66 4.35 -2.38 -10.61
C SER A 66 5.09 -3.59 -10.06
N GLU A 67 6.23 -3.93 -10.67
CA GLU A 67 7.17 -4.93 -10.13
C GLU A 67 8.32 -4.25 -9.42
N VAL A 68 8.32 -4.23 -8.09
CA VAL A 68 9.28 -3.45 -7.32
C VAL A 68 10.23 -4.36 -6.56
N SER A 69 11.53 -4.07 -6.61
CA SER A 69 12.54 -4.77 -5.81
C SER A 69 13.13 -3.82 -4.78
N LEU A 70 12.70 -3.96 -3.52
CA LEU A 70 13.19 -3.16 -2.40
C LEU A 70 14.21 -3.97 -1.58
N PRO A 71 15.36 -3.39 -1.21
CA PRO A 71 16.25 -3.99 -0.23
C PRO A 71 15.53 -4.13 1.12
N SER A 72 15.58 -5.32 1.74
CA SER A 72 14.83 -5.59 2.97
C SER A 72 15.26 -4.70 4.14
N ASP A 73 16.53 -4.29 4.19
CA ASP A 73 17.07 -3.36 5.19
C ASP A 73 16.59 -1.91 5.00
N LYS A 74 15.96 -1.60 3.86
CA LYS A 74 15.38 -0.30 3.53
C LYS A 74 13.87 -0.26 3.65
N VAL A 75 13.23 -1.38 4.05
CA VAL A 75 11.80 -1.45 4.30
C VAL A 75 11.56 -1.57 5.79
N LEU A 76 10.79 -0.65 6.37
CA LEU A 76 10.26 -0.84 7.72
C LEU A 76 9.05 -1.76 7.59
N ASN A 77 9.24 -3.05 7.86
CA ASN A 77 8.22 -4.06 7.70
C ASN A 77 7.52 -4.34 9.03
N LEU A 78 6.44 -3.62 9.30
CA LEU A 78 5.63 -3.74 10.53
C LEU A 78 4.83 -5.05 10.62
N LEU A 79 5.14 -6.04 9.78
CA LEU A 79 4.71 -7.42 9.92
C LEU A 79 5.75 -8.27 10.68
N GLU A 80 7.00 -7.80 10.75
CA GLU A 80 8.11 -8.50 11.40
C GLU A 80 8.24 -8.10 12.87
N PRO A 81 8.46 -9.06 13.79
CA PRO A 81 8.61 -8.76 15.21
C PRO A 81 9.70 -7.73 15.52
N LYS A 82 10.84 -7.80 14.81
CA LYS A 82 11.97 -6.87 14.99
C LYS A 82 11.56 -5.41 14.76
N ASP A 83 10.88 -5.15 13.65
CA ASP A 83 10.46 -3.80 13.26
C ASP A 83 9.28 -3.32 14.12
N LEU A 84 8.41 -4.23 14.57
CA LEU A 84 7.38 -3.93 15.57
C LEU A 84 7.99 -3.49 16.92
N THR A 85 9.05 -4.15 17.38
CA THR A 85 9.76 -3.75 18.60
C THR A 85 10.40 -2.36 18.45
N LEU A 86 11.06 -2.10 17.32
CA LEU A 86 11.62 -0.78 17.00
C LEU A 86 10.54 0.30 16.97
N PHE A 87 9.44 0.05 16.27
CA PHE A 87 8.31 0.97 16.18
C PHE A 87 7.66 1.24 17.55
N SER A 88 7.58 0.22 18.41
CA SER A 88 7.09 0.38 19.79
C SER A 88 7.96 1.33 20.62
N ALA A 89 9.29 1.28 20.44
CA ALA A 89 10.21 2.21 21.09
C ALA A 89 9.96 3.66 20.61
N TRP A 90 9.86 3.89 19.30
CA TRP A 90 9.53 5.22 18.76
C TRP A 90 8.16 5.71 19.22
N ARG A 91 7.16 4.82 19.32
CA ARG A 91 5.84 5.15 19.85
C ARG A 91 5.92 5.61 21.31
N TYR A 92 6.73 4.93 22.12
CA TYR A 92 6.94 5.29 23.52
C TYR A 92 7.59 6.68 23.64
N GLU A 93 8.67 6.93 22.90
CA GLU A 93 9.33 8.24 22.85
C GLU A 93 8.37 9.34 22.40
N TYR A 94 7.63 9.12 21.30
CA TYR A 94 6.61 10.06 20.81
C TYR A 94 5.58 10.40 21.89
N ALA A 95 5.08 9.40 22.64
CA ALA A 95 4.09 9.60 23.69
C ALA A 95 4.65 10.39 24.89
N GLN A 96 5.95 10.26 25.18
CA GLN A 96 6.62 11.08 26.21
C GLN A 96 6.82 12.52 25.73
N THR A 97 7.21 12.71 24.47
CA THR A 97 7.40 14.05 23.88
C THR A 97 6.07 14.81 23.73
N PHE A 98 4.98 14.11 23.40
CA PHE A 98 3.67 14.71 23.14
C PHE A 98 2.54 14.04 23.94
N PRO A 99 2.50 14.20 25.28
CA PRO A 99 1.60 13.45 26.16
C PRO A 99 0.11 13.70 25.90
N ASN A 100 -0.24 14.88 25.34
CA ASN A 100 -1.63 15.26 25.04
C ASN A 100 -2.03 15.00 23.59
N SER A 101 -1.13 14.48 22.76
CA SER A 101 -1.39 14.24 21.34
C SER A 101 -1.87 12.82 21.09
N LYS A 102 -2.87 12.67 20.21
CA LYS A 102 -3.25 11.36 19.67
C LYS A 102 -2.04 10.68 19.03
N VAL A 103 -1.78 9.44 19.44
CA VAL A 103 -0.78 8.56 18.84
C VAL A 103 -1.39 7.92 17.58
N THR A 104 -0.76 8.16 16.43
CA THR A 104 -1.09 7.51 15.15
C THR A 104 0.20 6.98 14.53
N ILE A 105 0.08 6.05 13.57
CA ILE A 105 1.27 5.48 12.90
C ILE A 105 2.07 6.58 12.21
N GLU A 106 1.39 7.41 11.39
CA GLU A 106 1.97 8.58 10.73
C GLU A 106 2.73 9.51 11.68
N ARG A 107 2.16 9.85 12.84
CA ARG A 107 2.79 10.80 13.77
C ARG A 107 4.04 10.22 14.43
N VAL A 108 4.00 8.94 14.78
CA VAL A 108 5.18 8.23 15.31
C VAL A 108 6.28 8.16 14.26
N LEU A 109 5.94 7.83 13.01
CA LEU A 109 6.89 7.80 11.90
C LEU A 109 7.49 9.18 11.63
N THR A 110 6.66 10.21 11.54
CA THR A 110 7.09 11.60 11.28
C THR A 110 8.06 12.06 12.35
N HIS A 111 7.75 11.83 13.63
CA HIS A 111 8.66 12.17 14.72
C HIS A 111 9.97 11.37 14.67
N ALA A 112 9.90 10.07 14.36
CA ALA A 112 11.10 9.25 14.22
C ALA A 112 11.99 9.77 13.07
N GLU A 113 11.40 10.12 11.93
CA GLU A 113 12.08 10.74 10.79
C GLU A 113 12.73 12.07 11.17
N ASP A 114 12.01 12.93 11.90
CA ASP A 114 12.52 14.23 12.33
C ASP A 114 13.72 14.09 13.27
N ILE A 115 13.68 13.14 14.23
CA ILE A 115 14.80 12.89 15.16
C ILE A 115 16.00 12.28 14.44
N MET A 116 15.76 11.29 13.57
CA MET A 116 16.86 10.58 12.90
C MET A 116 17.45 11.39 11.74
N GLY A 117 16.67 12.27 11.12
CA GLY A 117 17.06 13.04 9.94
C GLY A 117 17.64 12.13 8.85
N THR A 118 18.86 12.44 8.39
CA THR A 118 19.56 11.67 7.36
C THR A 118 19.92 10.23 7.77
N LYS A 119 19.77 9.88 9.05
CA LYS A 119 20.00 8.51 9.55
C LYS A 119 18.76 7.63 9.44
N PHE A 120 17.59 8.17 9.09
CA PHE A 120 16.39 7.37 8.86
C PHE A 120 16.60 6.48 7.63
N PRO A 121 16.70 5.14 7.78
CA PRO A 121 17.20 4.29 6.70
C PRO A 121 16.10 3.83 5.73
N TYR A 122 14.83 4.03 6.07
CA TYR A 122 13.71 3.39 5.39
C TYR A 122 13.17 4.22 4.23
N ILE A 123 13.10 3.59 3.05
CA ILE A 123 12.54 4.17 1.81
C ILE A 123 11.11 3.69 1.56
N ALA A 124 10.66 2.68 2.29
CA ALA A 124 9.29 2.20 2.26
C ALA A 124 8.86 1.69 3.64
N ILE A 125 7.55 1.75 3.88
CA ILE A 125 6.92 1.29 5.11
C ILE A 125 5.82 0.32 4.72
N ARG A 126 5.85 -0.88 5.28
CA ARG A 126 4.92 -1.98 4.97
C ARG A 126 4.15 -2.37 6.22
N ALA A 127 2.84 -2.45 6.13
CA ALA A 127 1.98 -2.78 7.26
C ALA A 127 0.67 -3.44 6.81
N GLU A 128 0.11 -4.27 7.68
CA GLU A 128 -1.25 -4.81 7.49
C GLU A 128 -2.27 -3.73 7.84
N PHE A 129 -3.14 -3.39 6.90
CA PHE A 129 -4.29 -2.51 7.13
C PHE A 129 -5.47 -3.33 7.67
N ARG A 130 -5.26 -3.95 8.83
CA ARG A 130 -6.16 -4.95 9.41
C ARG A 130 -7.58 -4.41 9.61
N GLU A 131 -8.57 -5.28 9.43
CA GLU A 131 -10.01 -4.98 9.50
C GLU A 131 -10.49 -3.89 8.52
N CYS A 132 -9.67 -3.46 7.54
CA CYS A 132 -10.14 -2.51 6.52
C CYS A 132 -11.09 -3.17 5.52
N VAL A 133 -10.86 -4.44 5.20
CA VAL A 133 -11.70 -5.22 4.27
C VAL A 133 -12.88 -5.78 5.05
N ASN A 134 -14.08 -5.25 4.81
CA ASN A 134 -15.31 -5.64 5.50
C ASN A 134 -16.37 -6.27 4.56
N ILE A 135 -16.03 -6.45 3.29
CA ILE A 135 -16.88 -7.11 2.29
C ILE A 135 -16.40 -8.54 2.12
N ARG A 136 -17.29 -9.51 2.35
CA ARG A 136 -16.98 -10.93 2.39
C ARG A 136 -16.29 -11.45 1.11
N ASP A 137 -16.69 -10.93 -0.05
CA ASP A 137 -16.12 -11.34 -1.37
C ASP A 137 -14.61 -11.06 -1.51
N PHE A 138 -14.08 -10.16 -0.68
CA PHE A 138 -12.67 -9.80 -0.67
C PHE A 138 -11.89 -10.41 0.50
N GLN A 139 -12.54 -11.22 1.34
CA GLN A 139 -11.92 -11.90 2.47
C GLN A 139 -11.71 -13.39 2.15
N ASP A 140 -10.61 -13.95 2.62
CA ASP A 140 -10.33 -15.38 2.50
C ASP A 140 -9.74 -15.88 3.82
N ARG A 141 -10.61 -16.28 4.76
CA ARG A 141 -10.25 -16.52 6.15
C ARG A 141 -10.58 -17.94 6.57
N ILE A 142 -9.60 -18.66 7.11
CA ILE A 142 -9.76 -20.00 7.70
C ILE A 142 -9.85 -19.87 9.21
N TYR A 143 -10.91 -20.42 9.80
CA TYR A 143 -11.20 -20.33 11.23
C TYR A 143 -10.97 -21.69 11.90
N PRO A 144 -10.04 -21.81 12.87
CA PRO A 144 -9.85 -23.06 13.62
C PRO A 144 -10.98 -23.34 14.62
N ASN A 145 -11.43 -22.31 15.35
CA ASN A 145 -12.65 -22.25 16.18
C ASN A 145 -12.79 -20.81 16.73
N GLY A 146 -14.02 -20.28 16.85
CA GLY A 146 -14.26 -18.94 17.39
C GLY A 146 -13.87 -17.79 16.45
N LYS A 147 -13.39 -16.66 17.03
CA LYS A 147 -13.10 -15.42 16.28
C LYS A 147 -11.69 -15.35 15.68
N ALA A 148 -10.79 -16.27 16.07
CA ALA A 148 -9.44 -16.31 15.52
C ALA A 148 -9.48 -16.83 14.07
N TYR A 149 -8.60 -16.32 13.22
CA TYR A 149 -8.51 -16.75 11.82
C TYR A 149 -7.10 -16.62 11.25
N LEU A 150 -6.80 -17.44 10.25
CA LEU A 150 -5.73 -17.22 9.29
C LEU A 150 -6.33 -16.51 8.07
N ASP A 151 -5.85 -15.31 7.76
CA ASP A 151 -6.22 -14.59 6.54
C ASP A 151 -5.26 -15.02 5.41
N LEU A 152 -5.81 -15.60 4.34
CA LEU A 152 -5.07 -16.01 3.15
C LEU A 152 -4.90 -14.85 2.15
N LYS A 153 -5.60 -13.73 2.36
CA LYS A 153 -5.49 -12.51 1.57
C LYS A 153 -5.42 -11.28 2.48
N PRO A 154 -4.46 -11.22 3.42
CA PRO A 154 -4.36 -10.12 4.36
C PRO A 154 -4.20 -8.79 3.58
N PRO A 155 -4.92 -7.73 3.97
CA PRO A 155 -4.81 -6.43 3.32
C PRO A 155 -3.51 -5.74 3.71
N ILE A 156 -2.42 -6.05 3.01
CA ILE A 156 -1.11 -5.44 3.25
C ILE A 156 -0.97 -4.22 2.34
N GLN A 157 -0.60 -3.08 2.93
CA GLN A 157 -0.19 -1.90 2.19
C GLN A 157 1.29 -1.63 2.35
N ILE A 158 1.87 -1.03 1.32
CA ILE A 158 3.20 -0.46 1.34
C ILE A 158 3.13 0.99 0.87
N CYS A 159 3.75 1.88 1.65
CA CYS A 159 3.98 3.27 1.29
C CYS A 159 5.45 3.42 0.88
N ILE A 160 5.69 3.70 -0.40
CA ILE A 160 7.03 3.94 -0.95
C ILE A 160 7.28 5.45 -0.93
N LYS A 161 8.38 5.91 -0.35
CA LYS A 161 8.67 7.34 -0.19
C LYS A 161 9.33 7.96 -1.42
N ASP A 162 10.21 7.20 -2.07
CA ASP A 162 10.93 7.65 -3.27
C ASP A 162 10.42 6.89 -4.50
N LYS A 163 9.78 7.59 -5.44
CA LYS A 163 9.29 6.98 -6.69
C LYS A 163 10.40 6.40 -7.55
N ASN A 164 11.64 6.84 -7.40
CA ASN A 164 12.74 6.39 -8.26
C ASN A 164 13.01 4.88 -8.10
N VAL A 165 12.69 4.31 -6.93
CA VAL A 165 12.88 2.87 -6.64
C VAL A 165 11.90 1.97 -7.40
N ILE A 166 10.83 2.56 -7.93
CA ILE A 166 9.78 1.87 -8.69
C ILE A 166 10.24 1.68 -10.15
N GLY A 167 11.10 2.57 -10.66
CA GLY A 167 11.63 2.49 -12.01
C GLY A 167 10.71 3.14 -13.06
N LYS A 168 11.27 3.39 -14.25
CA LYS A 168 10.55 3.96 -15.39
C LYS A 168 9.77 2.87 -16.12
N ASN A 169 8.63 3.22 -16.71
CA ASN A 169 7.78 2.31 -17.51
C ASN A 169 7.32 1.05 -16.75
N ASN A 170 7.30 1.09 -15.41
CA ASN A 170 6.95 -0.03 -14.54
C ASN A 170 5.59 0.20 -13.84
N PHE A 171 4.68 0.92 -14.49
CA PHE A 171 3.35 1.23 -13.97
C PHE A 171 2.34 0.93 -15.08
N LYS A 172 1.68 -0.22 -15.00
CA LYS A 172 0.87 -0.78 -16.09
C LYS A 172 -0.55 -1.05 -15.67
N VAL A 173 -1.54 -0.53 -16.41
CA VAL A 173 -2.95 -0.74 -16.09
C VAL A 173 -3.34 -2.17 -16.41
N ILE A 174 -3.87 -2.87 -15.42
CA ILE A 174 -4.31 -4.27 -15.50
C ILE A 174 -5.81 -4.43 -15.24
N TYR A 175 -6.53 -3.34 -14.99
CA TYR A 175 -7.98 -3.33 -14.80
C TYR A 175 -8.55 -1.93 -15.09
N PRO A 176 -9.73 -1.80 -15.71
CA PRO A 176 -10.55 -2.89 -16.29
C PRO A 176 -9.89 -3.58 -17.49
N GLU A 177 -10.33 -4.81 -17.79
CA GLU A 177 -9.76 -5.67 -18.84
C GLU A 177 -9.81 -5.02 -20.24
N CYS A 178 -10.75 -4.10 -20.48
CA CYS A 178 -10.85 -3.40 -21.76
C CYS A 178 -9.64 -2.49 -22.06
N TYR A 179 -8.81 -2.18 -21.07
CA TYR A 179 -7.57 -1.42 -21.25
C TYR A 179 -6.33 -2.31 -21.40
N ILE A 180 -6.48 -3.63 -21.25
CA ILE A 180 -5.39 -4.57 -21.44
C ILE A 180 -5.30 -4.87 -22.94
N ASP A 181 -4.18 -4.54 -23.57
CA ASP A 181 -3.94 -4.91 -24.95
C ASP A 181 -3.81 -6.45 -25.05
N ASN A 182 -4.82 -7.09 -25.65
CA ASN A 182 -4.88 -8.54 -25.85
C ASN A 182 -3.85 -9.05 -26.88
N SER A 183 -3.06 -8.17 -27.52
CA SER A 183 -2.02 -8.56 -28.48
C SER A 183 -0.90 -9.44 -27.89
N LEU A 184 -0.75 -9.47 -26.56
CA LEU A 184 0.25 -10.29 -25.85
C LEU A 184 -0.25 -11.69 -25.43
N MET A 185 -1.56 -11.96 -25.48
CA MET A 185 -2.11 -13.30 -25.17
C MET A 185 -1.95 -14.30 -26.34
N ALA A 186 -1.67 -13.81 -27.55
CA ALA A 186 -1.58 -14.64 -28.77
C ALA A 186 -0.26 -15.43 -28.92
N TYR A 187 0.69 -15.29 -27.98
CA TYR A 187 1.99 -15.98 -28.04
C TYR A 187 2.18 -17.10 -27.00
N ASN A 188 1.13 -17.45 -26.24
CA ASN A 188 1.18 -18.56 -25.27
C ASN A 188 0.03 -19.56 -25.48
N ILE A 189 -0.12 -20.05 -26.73
CA ILE A 189 -0.80 -21.33 -27.03
C ILE A 189 0.20 -22.23 -27.74
#